data_AF-A0A2V9FS63-F1
#
_entry.id   AF-A0A2V9FS63-F1
#
_cell.length_a   1.000
_cell.length_b   1.000
_cell.length_c   1.000
_cell.angle_alpha   90.00
_cell.angle_beta   90.00
_cell.angle_gamma   90.00
#
_symmetry.space_group_name_H-M   'P 1'
#
loop_
_entity.id
_entity.type
_entity.pdbx_description
1 polymer ?
#
loop_
_entity_poly.entity_id
_entity_poly.type
_entity_poly.pdbx_seq_one_letter_code
_entity_poly.pdbx_strand_id
1 'polypeptide(L)'
;MSLLLYSLRARRRCGLVLAVLICIVAHSYARSRNGQDLASATSGSAPLGQIQARQELFSARCGVCHGRDAAGGSALGPNLLASALVAESGKKRSQTAQAASQSANSRSYPPDQIQAGRTLFAAQCSFCHGRDAGGGESGPDLMASALVEQDVHGEKIGEVVRNGRLGKGMPAFDHVDEQQLAALVAFIYDRKVKAKEGRRRTVDVSDLQTGNAEAGMRYFNGAGGCAKCHSPSGDLAGIAGKLQGLELLKRMLYRENGRAAESSPGDGRLAEPSKAIPTATVTLPSGETVTGKLAYRDEFTIALTDPSGWYRSWPVTRVKFTVMNPLDAHIEQLAKYTDEDMHNVLAYLQTLR
;
A
#
# COMPACT_ATOMS: atom_id res chain seq x y z
N MET A 1 -48.42 8.09 48.25
CA MET A 1 -47.14 8.21 47.52
C MET A 1 -46.11 7.30 48.22
N SER A 2 -46.37 6.01 48.37
CA SER A 2 -46.58 4.96 47.35
C SER A 2 -45.27 4.55 46.66
N LEU A 3 -44.75 3.41 47.10
CA LEU A 3 -44.36 2.29 46.23
C LEU A 3 -43.89 2.67 44.82
N LEU A 4 -42.61 3.03 44.63
CA LEU A 4 -42.08 3.21 43.27
C LEU A 4 -40.58 3.02 43.05
N LEU A 5 -39.84 2.37 43.95
CA LEU A 5 -38.40 2.11 43.69
C LEU A 5 -37.94 0.66 43.91
N TYR A 6 -38.87 -0.30 43.97
CA TYR A 6 -38.56 -1.73 44.11
C TYR A 6 -38.66 -2.56 42.81
N SER A 7 -38.74 -1.93 41.63
CA SER A 7 -39.07 -2.63 40.36
C SER A 7 -38.01 -2.58 39.27
N LEU A 8 -36.71 -2.43 39.59
CA LEU A 8 -35.65 -2.40 38.55
C LEU A 8 -34.47 -3.35 38.77
N ARG A 9 -34.58 -4.33 39.68
CA ARG A 9 -33.55 -5.38 39.85
C ARG A 9 -33.90 -6.73 39.21
N ALA A 10 -34.91 -6.80 38.33
CA ALA A 10 -35.40 -8.06 37.73
C ALA A 10 -35.40 -8.11 36.18
N ARG A 11 -34.73 -7.18 35.48
CA ARG A 11 -34.56 -7.23 34.01
C ARG A 11 -33.10 -7.18 33.61
N ARG A 12 -32.40 -8.33 33.66
CA ARG A 12 -31.16 -8.61 32.89
C ARG A 12 -30.67 -10.07 32.99
N ARG A 13 -31.57 -11.04 33.24
CA ARG A 13 -31.25 -12.48 33.18
C ARG A 13 -32.19 -13.33 32.28
N CYS A 14 -33.14 -12.71 31.57
CA CYS A 14 -34.06 -13.43 30.66
C CYS A 14 -33.61 -13.56 29.19
N GLY A 15 -32.41 -13.09 28.82
CA GLY A 15 -31.91 -13.19 27.44
C GLY A 15 -31.16 -14.48 27.12
N LEU A 16 -30.61 -15.17 28.12
CA LEU A 16 -29.69 -16.30 27.89
C LEU A 16 -30.39 -17.67 27.92
N VAL A 17 -31.49 -17.82 28.68
CA VAL A 17 -32.22 -19.11 28.79
C VAL A 17 -33.14 -19.34 27.59
N LEU A 18 -33.66 -18.26 26.97
CA LEU A 18 -34.52 -18.34 25.78
C LEU A 18 -33.72 -18.74 24.51
N ALA A 19 -32.45 -18.36 24.42
CA ALA A 19 -31.58 -18.71 23.28
C ALA A 19 -31.09 -20.17 23.32
N VAL A 20 -30.94 -20.76 24.51
CA VAL A 20 -30.51 -22.16 24.68
C VAL A 20 -31.64 -23.14 24.31
N LEU A 21 -32.90 -22.81 24.61
CA LEU A 21 -34.07 -23.59 24.21
C LEU A 21 -34.33 -23.56 22.69
N ILE A 22 -34.05 -22.44 22.01
CA ILE A 22 -34.16 -22.32 20.55
C ILE A 22 -33.12 -23.20 19.81
N CYS A 23 -31.93 -23.39 20.38
CA CYS A 23 -30.91 -24.27 19.80
C CYS A 23 -31.19 -25.77 20.00
N ILE A 24 -31.84 -26.17 21.10
CA ILE A 24 -32.19 -27.58 21.35
C ILE A 24 -33.32 -28.03 20.39
N VAL A 25 -34.31 -27.17 20.14
CA VAL A 25 -35.41 -27.45 19.18
C VAL A 25 -34.91 -27.52 17.73
N ALA A 26 -33.91 -26.70 17.36
CA ALA A 26 -33.27 -26.75 16.04
C ALA A 26 -32.42 -28.02 15.83
N HIS A 27 -31.81 -28.56 16.90
CA HIS A 27 -31.00 -29.79 16.82
C HIS A 27 -31.88 -31.05 16.68
N SER A 28 -33.06 -31.06 17.30
CA SER A 28 -34.04 -32.16 17.17
C SER A 28 -34.76 -32.18 15.80
N TYR A 29 -34.93 -31.01 15.15
CA TYR A 29 -35.51 -30.91 13.80
C TYR A 29 -34.58 -31.49 12.72
N ALA A 30 -33.26 -31.35 12.85
CA ALA A 30 -32.29 -31.87 11.87
C ALA A 30 -32.08 -33.40 11.99
N ARG A 31 -32.16 -33.95 13.21
CA ARG A 31 -31.98 -35.40 13.45
C ARG A 31 -33.13 -36.26 12.88
N SER A 32 -34.33 -35.69 12.76
CA SER A 32 -35.52 -36.36 12.22
C SER A 32 -35.52 -36.47 10.68
N ARG A 33 -34.74 -35.66 9.96
CA ARG A 33 -34.72 -35.66 8.49
C ARG A 33 -33.91 -36.80 7.85
N ASN A 34 -33.05 -37.49 8.61
CA ASN A 34 -32.08 -38.46 8.05
C ASN A 34 -32.30 -39.93 8.44
N GLY A 35 -33.46 -40.28 9.01
CA GLY A 35 -33.95 -41.66 9.02
C GLY A 35 -32.97 -42.72 9.54
N GLN A 36 -32.29 -42.49 10.66
CA GLN A 36 -31.73 -43.58 11.45
C GLN A 36 -32.51 -43.67 12.77
N ASP A 37 -33.29 -44.74 12.83
CA ASP A 37 -34.13 -45.30 13.89
C ASP A 37 -35.49 -44.65 14.20
N LEU A 38 -36.49 -45.35 13.66
CA LEU A 38 -37.84 -45.50 14.19
C LEU A 38 -37.81 -45.82 15.68
N ALA A 39 -38.07 -44.84 16.53
CA ALA A 39 -38.88 -45.03 17.72
C ALA A 39 -39.47 -43.69 18.19
N SER A 40 -40.80 -43.60 18.09
CA SER A 40 -41.70 -42.72 18.85
C SER A 40 -41.94 -41.29 18.35
N ALA A 41 -43.15 -41.10 17.81
CA ALA A 41 -43.86 -39.84 17.51
C ALA A 41 -43.92 -38.89 18.75
N THR A 42 -44.13 -37.56 18.66
CA THR A 42 -45.31 -36.86 18.11
C THR A 42 -45.14 -35.34 17.85
N SER A 43 -45.80 -34.88 16.77
CA SER A 43 -46.52 -33.59 16.54
C SER A 43 -45.81 -32.24 16.28
N GLY A 44 -46.12 -31.64 15.11
CA GLY A 44 -46.12 -30.17 14.91
C GLY A 44 -45.97 -29.65 13.47
N SER A 45 -46.91 -29.92 12.55
CA SER A 45 -46.90 -29.40 11.16
C SER A 45 -47.47 -27.98 11.03
N ALA A 46 -46.78 -27.09 10.32
CA ALA A 46 -47.28 -25.74 9.97
C ALA A 46 -48.36 -25.81 8.86
N PRO A 47 -49.40 -24.95 8.91
CA PRO A 47 -50.54 -25.03 8.01
C PRO A 47 -50.20 -24.58 6.58
N LEU A 48 -50.77 -25.27 5.58
CA LEU A 48 -50.60 -25.08 4.13
C LEU A 48 -50.65 -23.61 3.66
N GLY A 49 -51.43 -22.75 4.32
CA GLY A 49 -51.55 -21.33 3.99
C GLY A 49 -50.25 -20.52 4.15
N GLN A 50 -49.34 -20.90 5.06
CA GLN A 50 -48.06 -20.22 5.22
C GLN A 50 -47.05 -20.56 4.12
N ILE A 51 -47.18 -21.73 3.50
CA ILE A 51 -46.33 -22.17 2.39
C ILE A 51 -46.72 -21.41 1.12
N GLN A 52 -48.03 -21.28 0.85
CA GLN A 52 -48.54 -20.49 -0.28
C GLN A 52 -48.21 -19.00 -0.16
N ALA A 53 -48.36 -18.39 1.02
CA ALA A 53 -48.02 -16.97 1.22
C ALA A 53 -46.52 -16.69 0.98
N ARG A 54 -45.64 -17.63 1.34
CA ARG A 54 -44.20 -17.52 1.09
C ARG A 54 -43.85 -17.68 -0.38
N GLN A 55 -44.58 -18.51 -1.11
CA GLN A 55 -44.39 -18.73 -2.54
C GLN A 55 -44.86 -17.52 -3.36
N GLU A 56 -45.93 -16.85 -2.93
CA GLU A 56 -46.36 -15.58 -3.54
C GLU A 56 -45.36 -14.45 -3.30
N LEU A 57 -44.82 -14.32 -2.08
CA LEU A 57 -43.78 -13.35 -1.76
C LEU A 57 -42.50 -13.55 -2.58
N PHE A 58 -42.10 -14.80 -2.82
CA PHE A 58 -40.94 -15.13 -3.64
C PHE A 58 -41.19 -14.79 -5.12
N SER A 59 -42.34 -15.19 -5.67
CA SER A 59 -42.73 -14.88 -7.04
C SER A 59 -42.81 -13.37 -7.28
N ALA A 60 -43.33 -12.60 -6.32
CA ALA A 60 -43.51 -11.15 -6.42
C ALA A 60 -42.21 -10.34 -6.34
N ARG A 61 -41.20 -10.81 -5.60
CA ARG A 61 -39.96 -10.03 -5.33
C ARG A 61 -38.71 -10.57 -6.01
N CYS A 62 -38.65 -11.87 -6.28
CA CYS A 62 -37.45 -12.55 -6.75
C CYS A 62 -37.69 -13.32 -8.06
N GLY A 63 -38.95 -13.62 -8.40
CA GLY A 63 -39.31 -14.38 -9.59
C GLY A 63 -38.94 -13.73 -10.93
N VAL A 64 -38.82 -12.39 -10.95
CA VAL A 64 -38.39 -11.62 -12.14
C VAL A 64 -36.95 -11.95 -12.56
N CYS A 65 -36.06 -12.23 -11.60
CA CYS A 65 -34.66 -12.54 -11.90
C CYS A 65 -34.36 -14.04 -11.87
N HIS A 66 -35.08 -14.81 -11.04
CA HIS A 66 -34.74 -16.22 -10.76
C HIS A 66 -35.77 -17.24 -11.28
N GLY A 67 -36.77 -16.81 -12.04
CA GLY A 67 -37.89 -17.66 -12.44
C GLY A 67 -38.88 -17.84 -11.28
N ARG A 68 -40.16 -18.04 -11.59
CA ARG A 68 -41.23 -18.18 -10.58
C ARG A 68 -41.06 -19.42 -9.69
N ASP A 69 -40.27 -20.38 -10.15
CA ASP A 69 -39.90 -21.64 -9.50
C ASP A 69 -38.47 -21.64 -8.93
N ALA A 70 -37.77 -20.49 -8.96
CA ALA A 70 -36.38 -20.34 -8.54
C ALA A 70 -35.35 -21.16 -9.37
N ALA A 71 -35.80 -21.80 -10.46
CA ALA A 71 -34.99 -22.68 -11.29
C ALA A 71 -34.12 -21.91 -12.30
N GLY A 72 -34.38 -20.62 -12.50
CA GLY A 72 -33.65 -19.76 -13.43
C GLY A 72 -33.95 -20.07 -14.89
N GLY A 73 -34.41 -19.06 -15.63
CA GLY A 73 -34.61 -19.13 -17.08
C GLY A 73 -33.78 -18.03 -17.75
N SER A 74 -32.82 -18.43 -18.58
CA SER A 74 -31.88 -17.66 -19.40
C SER A 74 -32.06 -16.13 -19.41
N ALA A 75 -31.07 -15.46 -18.79
CA ALA A 75 -30.57 -14.07 -19.00
C ALA A 75 -30.61 -13.09 -17.82
N LEU A 76 -31.27 -13.36 -16.68
CA LEU A 76 -31.42 -12.35 -15.61
C LEU A 76 -30.98 -12.77 -14.19
N GLY A 77 -30.73 -14.05 -13.91
CA GLY A 77 -30.24 -14.47 -12.59
C GLY A 77 -29.90 -15.96 -12.48
N PRO A 78 -28.99 -16.35 -11.57
CA PRO A 78 -28.56 -17.73 -11.37
C PRO A 78 -29.66 -18.62 -10.77
N ASN A 79 -29.57 -19.93 -11.02
CA ASN A 79 -30.44 -20.94 -10.43
C ASN A 79 -30.17 -21.04 -8.92
N LEU A 80 -31.18 -20.76 -8.10
CA LEU A 80 -31.05 -20.73 -6.64
C LEU A 80 -31.24 -22.10 -5.99
N LEU A 81 -31.70 -23.11 -6.74
CA LEU A 81 -31.84 -24.48 -6.26
C LEU A 81 -30.47 -25.18 -6.17
N ALA A 82 -29.48 -24.74 -6.94
CA ALA A 82 -28.13 -25.32 -6.94
C ALA A 82 -27.26 -24.89 -5.74
N SER A 83 -27.60 -23.78 -5.07
CA SER A 83 -26.81 -23.23 -3.95
C SER A 83 -27.16 -23.81 -2.57
N ALA A 84 -28.06 -24.79 -2.49
CA ALA A 84 -28.51 -25.36 -1.23
C ALA A 84 -27.54 -26.40 -0.59
N LEU A 85 -26.41 -26.73 -1.23
CA LEU A 85 -25.49 -27.77 -0.74
C LEU A 85 -24.29 -27.27 0.10
N VAL A 86 -24.16 -25.96 0.38
CA VAL A 86 -23.09 -25.45 1.26
C VAL A 86 -23.66 -24.52 2.32
N ALA A 87 -24.51 -25.03 3.21
CA ALA A 87 -25.04 -24.25 4.32
C ALA A 87 -25.25 -25.07 5.59
N GLU A 88 -24.32 -25.95 5.96
CA GLU A 88 -24.37 -26.64 7.27
C GLU A 88 -22.98 -26.81 7.88
N SER A 89 -22.35 -25.71 8.30
CA SER A 89 -21.26 -25.67 9.30
C SER A 89 -21.00 -24.25 9.82
N GLY A 90 -22.05 -23.61 10.34
CA GLY A 90 -22.02 -22.21 10.80
C GLY A 90 -21.42 -21.96 12.20
N LYS A 91 -20.90 -22.98 12.91
CA LYS A 91 -20.43 -22.79 14.31
C LYS A 91 -18.95 -23.10 14.58
N LYS A 92 -18.20 -23.63 13.60
CA LYS A 92 -16.73 -23.76 13.66
C LYS A 92 -15.97 -22.66 12.90
N ARG A 93 -16.69 -21.74 12.24
CA ARG A 93 -16.11 -20.73 11.34
C ARG A 93 -15.50 -19.51 12.06
N SER A 94 -15.87 -19.22 13.30
CA SER A 94 -15.31 -18.06 14.03
C SER A 94 -13.88 -18.29 14.53
N GLN A 95 -13.52 -19.51 14.91
CA GLN A 95 -12.12 -19.82 15.31
C GLN A 95 -11.21 -20.09 14.10
N THR A 96 -11.77 -20.53 12.97
CA THR A 96 -11.01 -20.70 11.71
C THR A 96 -10.85 -19.40 10.92
N ALA A 97 -11.74 -18.40 11.06
CA ALA A 97 -11.56 -17.10 10.42
C ALA A 97 -10.50 -16.22 11.10
N GLN A 98 -10.35 -16.32 12.43
CA GLN A 98 -9.24 -15.69 13.17
C GLN A 98 -7.92 -16.47 13.04
N ALA A 99 -7.97 -17.80 12.90
CA ALA A 99 -6.78 -18.59 12.54
C ALA A 99 -6.35 -18.40 11.07
N ALA A 100 -7.28 -18.18 10.13
CA ALA A 100 -6.95 -17.95 8.72
C ALA A 100 -6.35 -16.55 8.46
N SER A 101 -6.75 -15.55 9.24
CA SER A 101 -6.15 -14.20 9.19
C SER A 101 -4.82 -14.11 9.95
N GLN A 102 -4.53 -15.06 10.85
CA GLN A 102 -3.21 -15.21 11.49
C GLN A 102 -2.27 -16.16 10.72
N SER A 103 -2.80 -17.06 9.89
CA SER A 103 -2.03 -18.01 9.06
C SER A 103 -1.60 -17.41 7.70
N ALA A 104 -2.28 -16.39 7.19
CA ALA A 104 -1.90 -15.70 5.96
C ALA A 104 -0.54 -14.96 6.05
N ASN A 105 -0.03 -14.72 7.27
CA ASN A 105 1.26 -14.07 7.53
C ASN A 105 2.39 -15.03 7.93
N SER A 106 2.14 -16.34 7.97
CA SER A 106 3.17 -17.37 8.10
C SER A 106 3.02 -18.36 6.95
N ARG A 107 3.28 -17.89 5.73
CA ARG A 107 3.37 -18.76 4.55
C ARG A 107 4.60 -19.63 4.69
N SER A 108 4.43 -20.82 5.28
CA SER A 108 5.46 -21.86 5.28
C SER A 108 5.32 -22.67 4.00
N TYR A 109 6.36 -22.68 3.18
CA TYR A 109 6.42 -23.51 1.97
C TYR A 109 7.08 -24.87 2.29
N PRO A 110 6.75 -25.93 1.54
CA PRO A 110 7.44 -27.22 1.63
C PRO A 110 8.96 -27.07 1.44
N PRO A 111 9.81 -27.71 2.27
CA PRO A 111 11.27 -27.58 2.18
C PRO A 111 11.86 -28.00 0.83
N ASP A 112 11.29 -29.00 0.18
CA ASP A 112 11.64 -29.48 -1.15
C ASP A 112 11.35 -28.40 -2.22
N GLN A 113 10.20 -27.74 -2.13
CA GLN A 113 9.85 -26.63 -3.01
C GLN A 113 10.79 -25.43 -2.83
N ILE A 114 11.14 -25.09 -1.58
CA ILE A 114 12.12 -24.04 -1.27
C ILE A 114 13.49 -24.41 -1.85
N GLN A 115 13.93 -25.67 -1.72
CA GLN A 115 15.22 -26.12 -2.22
C GLN A 115 15.28 -26.16 -3.75
N ALA A 116 14.19 -26.57 -4.41
CA ALA A 116 14.05 -26.47 -5.87
C ALA A 116 14.14 -25.00 -6.32
N GLY A 117 13.41 -24.11 -5.64
CA GLY A 117 13.44 -22.67 -5.88
C GLY A 117 14.82 -22.07 -5.69
N ARG A 118 15.53 -22.45 -4.63
CA ARG A 118 16.90 -22.03 -4.36
C ARG A 118 17.84 -22.41 -5.49
N THR A 119 17.72 -23.63 -5.99
CA THR A 119 18.58 -24.14 -7.08
C THR A 119 18.32 -23.38 -8.36
N LEU A 120 17.05 -23.16 -8.70
CA LEU A 120 16.66 -22.40 -9.88
C LEU A 120 17.08 -20.93 -9.79
N PHE A 121 16.83 -20.31 -8.64
CA PHE A 121 17.22 -18.94 -8.35
C PHE A 121 18.74 -18.75 -8.43
N ALA A 122 19.52 -19.70 -7.89
CA ALA A 122 20.97 -19.68 -8.00
C ALA A 122 21.42 -19.69 -9.46
N ALA A 123 20.80 -20.52 -10.30
CA ALA A 123 21.15 -20.65 -11.71
C ALA A 123 20.77 -19.43 -12.56
N GLN A 124 19.64 -18.77 -12.26
CA GLN A 124 19.02 -17.80 -13.18
C GLN A 124 18.93 -16.37 -12.65
N CYS A 125 18.87 -16.17 -11.33
CA CYS A 125 18.53 -14.88 -10.73
C CYS A 125 19.63 -14.33 -9.82
N SER A 126 20.47 -15.20 -9.25
CA SER A 126 21.44 -14.84 -8.22
C SER A 126 22.54 -13.89 -8.68
N PHE A 127 22.84 -13.89 -9.98
CA PHE A 127 23.85 -13.02 -10.56
C PHE A 127 23.51 -11.54 -10.34
N CYS A 128 22.23 -11.17 -10.43
CA CYS A 128 21.79 -9.80 -10.20
C CYS A 128 21.27 -9.58 -8.78
N HIS A 129 20.46 -10.50 -8.25
CA HIS A 129 19.77 -10.31 -6.98
C HIS A 129 20.53 -10.87 -5.77
N GLY A 130 21.78 -11.27 -5.96
CA GLY A 130 22.61 -11.93 -4.95
C GLY A 130 22.14 -13.37 -4.67
N ARG A 131 23.03 -14.23 -4.17
CA ARG A 131 22.75 -15.67 -3.90
C ARG A 131 21.51 -15.91 -3.03
N ASP A 132 21.21 -14.95 -2.18
CA ASP A 132 20.26 -15.04 -1.10
C ASP A 132 19.01 -14.18 -1.33
N ALA A 133 18.83 -13.67 -2.55
CA ALA A 133 17.78 -12.73 -2.94
C ALA A 133 17.86 -11.35 -2.24
N GLY A 134 18.98 -11.07 -1.58
CA GLY A 134 19.20 -9.85 -0.79
C GLY A 134 19.71 -8.65 -1.55
N GLY A 135 19.77 -8.72 -2.87
CA GLY A 135 20.30 -7.67 -3.73
C GLY A 135 21.76 -7.87 -4.09
N GLY A 136 22.14 -7.32 -5.24
CA GLY A 136 23.48 -7.31 -5.79
C GLY A 136 23.72 -6.04 -6.62
N GLU A 137 24.90 -5.90 -7.22
CA GLU A 137 25.28 -4.67 -7.95
C GLU A 137 24.33 -4.33 -9.11
N SER A 138 23.68 -5.34 -9.69
CA SER A 138 22.82 -5.21 -10.88
C SER A 138 21.35 -5.54 -10.61
N GLY A 139 20.95 -5.86 -9.38
CA GLY A 139 19.58 -6.23 -9.04
C GLY A 139 19.18 -5.87 -7.60
N PRO A 140 17.96 -5.35 -7.37
CA PRO A 140 17.51 -4.90 -6.05
C PRO A 140 17.34 -6.04 -5.04
N ASP A 141 17.33 -5.69 -3.75
CA ASP A 141 16.94 -6.57 -2.64
C ASP A 141 15.46 -7.00 -2.78
N LEU A 142 15.24 -8.28 -3.03
CA LEU A 142 13.90 -8.85 -3.18
C LEU A 142 13.24 -9.09 -1.82
N MET A 143 14.01 -9.25 -0.75
CA MET A 143 13.50 -9.50 0.60
C MET A 143 12.85 -8.24 1.20
N ALA A 144 13.31 -7.05 0.80
CA ALA A 144 12.77 -5.75 1.17
C ALA A 144 11.85 -5.12 0.11
N SER A 145 11.56 -5.83 -0.98
CA SER A 145 10.78 -5.31 -2.10
C SER A 145 9.30 -5.14 -1.76
N ALA A 146 8.75 -3.95 -2.00
CA ALA A 146 7.32 -3.69 -1.86
C ALA A 146 6.47 -4.60 -2.78
N LEU A 147 7.00 -5.00 -3.94
CA LEU A 147 6.31 -5.93 -4.84
C LEU A 147 6.17 -7.31 -4.18
N VAL A 148 7.25 -7.82 -3.60
CA VAL A 148 7.26 -9.10 -2.86
C VAL A 148 6.43 -9.01 -1.58
N GLU A 149 6.35 -7.83 -0.95
CA GLU A 149 5.48 -7.61 0.21
C GLU A 149 3.99 -7.71 -0.14
N GLN A 150 3.60 -7.15 -1.28
CA GLN A 150 2.21 -7.12 -1.72
C GLN A 150 1.82 -8.27 -2.63
N ASP A 151 2.72 -9.23 -2.85
CA ASP A 151 2.47 -10.39 -3.70
C ASP A 151 1.56 -11.39 -2.98
N VAL A 152 0.68 -12.02 -3.75
CA VAL A 152 -0.23 -13.06 -3.28
C VAL A 152 -0.03 -14.24 -4.23
N HIS A 153 0.39 -15.39 -3.68
CA HIS A 153 0.59 -16.62 -4.43
C HIS A 153 1.51 -16.52 -5.67
N GLY A 154 2.39 -15.52 -5.76
CA GLY A 154 3.27 -15.35 -6.90
C GLY A 154 2.66 -14.64 -8.10
N GLU A 155 1.47 -14.03 -7.96
CA GLU A 155 0.81 -13.31 -9.06
C GLU A 155 1.67 -12.16 -9.60
N LYS A 156 2.19 -11.30 -8.71
CA LYS A 156 3.01 -10.14 -9.09
C LYS A 156 4.42 -10.55 -9.44
N ILE A 157 4.99 -11.48 -8.67
CA ILE A 157 6.34 -12.01 -8.93
C ILE A 157 6.36 -12.70 -10.30
N GLY A 158 5.34 -13.52 -10.60
CA GLY A 158 5.20 -14.22 -11.86
C GLY A 158 5.06 -13.31 -13.06
N GLU A 159 4.29 -12.22 -12.94
CA GLU A 159 4.20 -11.23 -14.02
C GLU A 159 5.58 -10.63 -14.34
N VAL A 160 6.35 -10.27 -13.31
CA VAL A 160 7.69 -9.69 -13.47
C VAL A 160 8.71 -10.70 -14.00
N VAL A 161 8.66 -11.96 -13.54
CA VAL A 161 9.56 -13.01 -14.00
C VAL A 161 9.30 -13.33 -15.48
N ARG A 162 8.04 -13.52 -15.88
CA ARG A 162 7.71 -13.90 -17.26
C ARG A 162 7.98 -12.77 -18.26
N ASN A 163 7.60 -11.54 -17.93
CA ASN A 163 7.73 -10.41 -18.85
C ASN A 163 9.08 -9.70 -18.74
N GLY A 164 9.82 -9.93 -17.65
CA GLY A 164 11.00 -9.16 -17.30
C GLY A 164 10.68 -7.69 -17.00
N ARG A 165 11.74 -6.91 -16.79
CA ARG A 165 11.70 -5.45 -16.77
C ARG A 165 12.78 -4.95 -17.71
N LEU A 166 12.55 -5.12 -19.01
CA LEU A 166 13.56 -4.88 -20.06
C LEU A 166 14.16 -3.47 -20.00
N GLY A 167 13.33 -2.46 -19.74
CA GLY A 167 13.80 -1.09 -19.55
C GLY A 167 14.84 -1.00 -18.41
N LYS A 168 14.61 -1.76 -17.32
CA LYS A 168 15.39 -1.81 -16.08
C LYS A 168 16.46 -2.92 -16.07
N GLY A 169 16.80 -3.48 -17.23
CA GLY A 169 17.85 -4.48 -17.37
C GLY A 169 17.52 -5.89 -16.85
N MET A 170 16.29 -6.17 -16.38
CA MET A 170 15.87 -7.52 -16.01
C MET A 170 15.30 -8.23 -17.25
N PRO A 171 15.91 -9.33 -17.73
CA PRO A 171 15.40 -10.08 -18.87
C PRO A 171 14.08 -10.78 -18.54
N ALA A 172 13.35 -11.15 -19.59
CA ALA A 172 12.19 -12.03 -19.48
C ALA A 172 12.64 -13.49 -19.27
N PHE A 173 11.91 -14.22 -18.45
CA PHE A 173 12.09 -15.65 -18.20
C PHE A 173 10.79 -16.38 -18.55
N ASP A 174 10.42 -16.33 -19.82
CA ASP A 174 9.20 -16.94 -20.37
C ASP A 174 9.23 -18.48 -20.38
N HIS A 175 10.43 -19.06 -20.25
CA HIS A 175 10.65 -20.50 -20.11
C HIS A 175 10.40 -21.05 -18.70
N VAL A 176 10.11 -20.18 -17.72
CA VAL A 176 9.79 -20.60 -16.35
C VAL A 176 8.33 -21.04 -16.28
N ASP A 177 8.11 -22.35 -16.07
CA ASP A 177 6.77 -22.91 -15.90
C ASP A 177 6.14 -22.59 -14.52
N GLU A 178 4.87 -22.93 -14.33
CA GLU A 178 4.15 -22.65 -13.07
C GLU A 178 4.77 -23.32 -11.84
N GLN A 179 5.32 -24.54 -12.00
CA GLN A 179 5.93 -25.26 -10.89
C GLN A 179 7.26 -24.63 -10.49
N GLN A 180 8.06 -24.25 -11.48
CA GLN A 180 9.31 -23.52 -11.32
C GLN A 180 9.07 -22.13 -10.71
N LEU A 181 8.05 -21.40 -11.19
CA LEU A 181 7.67 -20.12 -10.62
C LEU A 181 7.23 -20.27 -9.17
N ALA A 182 6.37 -21.24 -8.86
CA ALA A 182 5.94 -21.50 -7.49
C ALA A 182 7.13 -21.82 -6.57
N ALA A 183 8.13 -22.55 -7.08
CA ALA A 183 9.37 -22.82 -6.35
C ALA A 183 10.21 -21.54 -6.13
N LEU A 184 10.37 -20.67 -7.14
CA LEU A 184 11.04 -19.38 -7.00
C LEU A 184 10.37 -18.50 -5.95
N VAL A 185 9.03 -18.42 -6.00
CA VAL A 185 8.22 -17.68 -5.03
C VAL A 185 8.46 -18.24 -3.62
N ALA A 186 8.36 -19.56 -3.45
CA ALA A 186 8.61 -20.23 -2.17
C ALA A 186 10.00 -19.87 -1.59
N PHE A 187 11.04 -19.89 -2.42
CA PHE A 187 12.39 -19.53 -2.01
C PHE A 187 12.51 -18.04 -1.62
N ILE A 188 11.98 -17.12 -2.43
CA ILE A 188 12.03 -15.68 -2.14
C ILE A 188 11.31 -15.37 -0.82
N TYR A 189 10.16 -15.99 -0.57
CA TYR A 189 9.45 -15.83 0.69
C TYR A 189 10.19 -16.46 1.88
N ASP A 190 10.79 -17.64 1.73
CA ASP A 190 11.64 -18.25 2.78
C ASP A 190 12.81 -17.33 3.15
N ARG A 191 13.50 -16.76 2.14
CA ARG A 191 14.58 -15.79 2.35
C ARG A 191 14.08 -14.54 3.07
N LYS A 192 12.92 -14.01 2.68
CA LYS A 192 12.28 -12.87 3.35
C LYS A 192 11.96 -13.16 4.82
N VAL A 193 11.40 -14.33 5.13
CA VAL A 193 11.07 -14.73 6.51
C VAL A 193 12.35 -14.88 7.35
N LYS A 194 13.35 -15.62 6.85
CA LYS A 194 14.64 -15.80 7.54
C LYS A 194 15.42 -14.50 7.69
N ALA A 195 15.31 -13.57 6.74
CA ALA A 195 15.90 -12.24 6.86
C ALA A 195 15.26 -11.42 7.99
N LYS A 196 13.96 -11.63 8.29
CA LYS A 196 13.29 -11.00 9.44
C LYS A 196 13.73 -11.60 10.78
N GLU A 197 14.14 -12.87 10.82
CA GLU A 197 14.59 -13.56 12.03
C GLU A 197 15.99 -13.13 12.53
N GLY A 198 16.76 -12.39 11.71
CA GLY A 198 18.10 -11.91 12.05
C GLY A 198 18.36 -10.41 11.89
N ARG A 199 17.39 -9.64 11.36
CA ARG A 199 17.51 -8.17 11.24
C ARG A 199 16.75 -7.48 12.38
N ARG A 200 17.31 -6.37 12.87
CA ARG A 200 16.53 -5.34 13.58
C ARG A 200 15.34 -5.00 12.66
N ARG A 201 14.10 -5.10 13.17
CA ARG A 201 12.85 -4.88 12.42
C ARG A 201 13.02 -3.78 11.36
N THR A 202 12.70 -4.08 10.09
CA THR A 202 12.69 -3.08 9.02
C THR A 202 11.75 -1.95 9.42
N VAL A 203 12.18 -0.70 9.23
CA VAL A 203 11.39 0.48 9.57
C VAL A 203 10.17 0.54 8.65
N ASP A 204 8.99 0.33 9.22
CA ASP A 204 7.72 0.47 8.50
C ASP A 204 7.38 1.97 8.35
N VAL A 205 6.51 2.32 7.38
CA VAL A 205 6.04 3.71 7.23
C VAL A 205 5.41 4.24 8.53
N SER A 206 4.72 3.37 9.28
CA SER A 206 4.16 3.70 10.59
C SER A 206 5.22 4.02 11.64
N ASP A 207 6.42 3.43 11.55
CA ASP A 207 7.51 3.69 12.50
C ASP A 207 8.13 5.08 12.25
N LEU A 208 7.90 5.67 11.07
CA LEU A 208 8.31 7.04 10.70
C LEU A 208 7.22 8.09 10.94
N GLN A 209 6.03 7.66 11.34
CA GLN A 209 4.87 8.51 11.62
C GLN A 209 4.81 8.93 13.09
N THR A 210 5.93 9.42 13.61
CA THR A 210 6.09 9.80 15.02
C THR A 210 5.76 11.28 15.29
N GLY A 211 5.70 12.11 14.24
CA GLY A 211 5.51 13.55 14.35
C GLY A 211 4.05 14.02 14.35
N ASN A 212 3.85 15.30 14.68
CA ASN A 212 2.59 16.01 14.66
C ASN A 212 2.47 16.88 13.39
N ALA A 213 1.50 16.57 12.53
CA ALA A 213 1.29 17.28 11.26
C ALA A 213 0.95 18.77 11.42
N GLU A 214 0.20 19.15 12.47
CA GLU A 214 -0.14 20.55 12.75
C GLU A 214 1.12 21.35 13.14
N ALA A 215 1.98 20.77 13.98
CA ALA A 215 3.26 21.35 14.35
C ALA A 215 4.19 21.46 13.13
N GLY A 216 4.20 20.43 12.28
CA GLY A 216 4.95 20.42 11.02
C GLY A 216 4.50 21.52 10.07
N MET A 217 3.19 21.73 9.93
CA MET A 217 2.63 22.81 9.12
C MET A 217 3.04 24.18 9.68
N ARG A 218 3.01 24.38 11.00
CA ARG A 218 3.47 25.63 11.63
C ARG A 218 4.96 25.87 11.38
N TYR A 219 5.79 24.85 11.50
CA TYR A 219 7.22 24.94 11.21
C TYR A 219 7.45 25.28 9.73
N PHE A 220 6.79 24.57 8.82
CA PHE A 220 6.86 24.76 7.37
C PHE A 220 6.53 26.20 6.96
N ASN A 221 5.50 26.79 7.57
CA ASN A 221 5.06 28.17 7.29
C ASN A 221 5.83 29.24 8.08
N GLY A 222 6.54 28.84 9.13
CA GLY A 222 7.20 29.75 10.08
C GLY A 222 8.71 29.56 10.11
N ALA A 223 9.21 29.02 11.23
CA ALA A 223 10.64 28.91 11.53
C ALA A 223 11.45 28.13 10.48
N GLY A 224 10.84 27.13 9.84
CA GLY A 224 11.46 26.35 8.77
C GLY A 224 11.58 27.10 7.45
N GLY A 225 10.79 28.15 7.23
CA GLY A 225 10.84 28.98 6.03
C GLY A 225 10.50 28.24 4.72
N CYS A 226 10.03 27.00 4.78
CA CYS A 226 9.77 26.15 3.62
C CYS A 226 8.76 26.77 2.64
N ALA A 227 7.73 27.41 3.18
CA ALA A 227 6.66 28.07 2.42
C ALA A 227 7.13 29.26 1.57
N LYS A 228 8.36 29.77 1.77
CA LYS A 228 8.93 30.84 0.94
C LYS A 228 9.25 30.38 -0.48
N CYS A 229 9.40 29.07 -0.69
CA CYS A 229 9.72 28.48 -1.99
C CYS A 229 8.78 27.35 -2.38
N HIS A 230 8.25 26.61 -1.41
CA HIS A 230 7.40 25.45 -1.64
C HIS A 230 5.93 25.76 -1.35
N SER A 231 5.04 25.30 -2.23
CA SER A 231 3.59 25.40 -2.07
C SER A 231 2.96 24.01 -1.91
N PRO A 232 2.16 23.78 -0.86
CA PRO A 232 1.40 22.53 -0.68
C PRO A 232 0.46 22.19 -1.85
N SER A 233 -0.06 23.21 -2.54
CA SER A 233 -0.92 23.07 -3.71
C SER A 233 -0.19 23.21 -5.04
N GLY A 234 1.11 23.55 -5.00
CA GLY A 234 1.95 23.73 -6.18
C GLY A 234 2.91 22.56 -6.35
N ASP A 235 4.19 22.80 -6.10
CA ASP A 235 5.25 21.83 -6.33
C ASP A 235 5.21 20.62 -5.37
N LEU A 236 4.58 20.76 -4.20
CA LEU A 236 4.38 19.67 -3.24
C LEU A 236 3.02 18.96 -3.38
N ALA A 237 2.19 19.34 -4.37
CA ALA A 237 0.90 18.71 -4.57
C ALA A 237 1.04 17.20 -4.84
N GLY A 238 0.34 16.41 -4.01
CA GLY A 238 0.34 14.95 -4.05
C GLY A 238 1.69 14.29 -3.79
N ILE A 239 2.60 14.97 -3.07
CA ILE A 239 3.91 14.41 -2.76
C ILE A 239 3.81 13.11 -1.94
N ALA A 240 2.82 12.99 -1.05
CA ALA A 240 2.60 11.79 -0.24
C ALA A 240 2.13 10.57 -1.06
N GLY A 241 1.52 10.80 -2.23
CA GLY A 241 1.20 9.74 -3.18
C GLY A 241 2.42 9.26 -3.96
N LYS A 242 3.45 10.11 -4.11
CA LYS A 242 4.65 9.85 -4.93
C LYS A 242 5.81 9.29 -4.11
N LEU A 243 6.05 9.81 -2.91
CA LEU A 243 7.13 9.43 -2.01
C LEU A 243 6.55 9.11 -0.63
N GLN A 244 6.92 7.95 -0.08
CA GLN A 244 6.38 7.47 1.20
C GLN A 244 7.50 7.10 2.17
N GLY A 245 7.22 7.24 3.46
CA GLY A 245 8.13 6.85 4.54
C GLY A 245 9.52 7.48 4.38
N LEU A 246 10.54 6.62 4.40
CA LEU A 246 11.95 7.03 4.40
C LEU A 246 12.34 7.80 3.14
N GLU A 247 11.71 7.51 2.00
CA GLU A 247 12.02 8.19 0.74
C GLU A 247 11.62 9.67 0.77
N LEU A 248 10.44 9.97 1.35
CA LEU A 248 10.00 11.35 1.54
C LEU A 248 10.90 12.08 2.55
N LEU A 249 11.28 11.42 3.64
CA LEU A 249 12.20 11.98 4.63
C LEU A 249 13.57 12.29 4.02
N LYS A 250 14.14 11.35 3.25
CA LYS A 250 15.39 11.56 2.53
C LYS A 250 15.28 12.70 1.53
N ARG A 251 14.20 12.77 0.76
CA ARG A 251 13.97 13.87 -0.19
C ARG A 251 13.91 15.24 0.50
N MET A 252 13.32 15.30 1.69
CA MET A 252 13.21 16.52 2.49
C MET A 252 14.57 16.96 3.04
N LEU A 253 15.36 16.02 3.58
CA LEU A 253 16.64 16.35 4.22
C LEU A 253 17.78 16.51 3.21
N TYR A 254 17.85 15.59 2.25
CA TYR A 254 18.94 15.47 1.31
C TYR A 254 18.34 15.59 -0.09
N ARG A 255 18.27 16.82 -0.61
CA ARG A 255 18.16 17.04 -2.06
C ARG A 255 19.45 16.53 -2.68
N GLU A 256 19.46 15.27 -3.07
CA GLU A 256 20.64 14.63 -3.66
C GLU A 256 21.20 15.50 -4.78
N ASN A 257 22.46 15.90 -4.61
CA ASN A 257 23.29 16.43 -5.65
C ASN A 257 23.56 15.35 -6.71
N GLY A 258 22.58 14.99 -7.54
CA GLY A 258 22.78 14.22 -8.76
C GLY A 258 23.64 12.94 -8.66
N ARG A 259 23.83 12.41 -7.46
CA ARG A 259 24.39 11.08 -7.20
C ARG A 259 23.24 10.28 -6.67
N ALA A 260 22.47 9.80 -7.64
CA ALA A 260 21.61 8.64 -7.56
C ALA A 260 21.40 8.13 -6.12
N ALA A 261 20.29 8.54 -5.51
CA ALA A 261 19.37 7.58 -4.93
C ALA A 261 19.31 6.48 -5.96
N GLU A 262 19.68 5.28 -5.52
CA GLU A 262 19.66 4.02 -6.22
C GLU A 262 18.26 3.77 -6.81
N SER A 263 17.95 4.53 -7.84
CA SER A 263 16.94 4.28 -8.82
C SER A 263 17.60 3.27 -9.74
N SER A 264 16.99 2.08 -9.76
CA SER A 264 17.38 0.97 -10.62
C SER A 264 17.89 1.47 -11.98
N PRO A 265 19.10 1.05 -12.39
CA PRO A 265 19.65 1.42 -13.69
C PRO A 265 18.69 0.94 -14.78
N GLY A 266 18.33 1.84 -15.70
CA GLY A 266 17.46 1.51 -16.83
C GLY A 266 16.09 2.19 -16.80
N ASP A 267 16.03 3.49 -16.56
CA ASP A 267 15.07 4.27 -17.32
C ASP A 267 15.90 5.24 -18.17
N GLY A 268 16.03 4.93 -19.45
CA GLY A 268 16.65 5.82 -20.43
C GLY A 268 15.91 7.16 -20.58
N ARG A 269 14.81 7.38 -19.87
CA ARG A 269 14.40 8.72 -19.45
C ARG A 269 15.14 9.02 -18.16
N LEU A 270 16.17 9.86 -18.29
CA LEU A 270 16.52 10.78 -17.24
C LEU A 270 15.21 11.40 -16.77
N ALA A 271 14.70 10.97 -15.61
CA ALA A 271 13.73 11.76 -14.88
C ALA A 271 14.48 13.07 -14.64
N GLU A 272 14.19 14.07 -15.48
CA GLU A 272 14.80 15.39 -15.41
C GLU A 272 14.81 15.75 -13.93
N PRO A 273 16.00 15.89 -13.31
CA PRO A 273 16.02 16.44 -11.99
C PRO A 273 15.24 17.74 -12.12
N SER A 274 14.29 17.99 -11.23
CA SER A 274 13.85 19.34 -10.97
C SER A 274 15.06 20.08 -10.36
N LYS A 275 16.09 20.29 -11.20
CA LYS A 275 17.19 21.20 -11.03
C LYS A 275 16.47 22.52 -10.94
N ALA A 276 16.19 22.93 -9.71
CA ALA A 276 15.80 24.29 -9.45
C ALA A 276 16.99 25.11 -9.97
N ILE A 277 16.84 25.65 -11.19
CA ILE A 277 17.90 26.37 -11.85
C ILE A 277 18.12 27.63 -11.00
N PRO A 278 19.34 27.88 -10.49
CA PRO A 278 19.60 29.08 -9.72
C PRO A 278 19.16 30.31 -10.49
N THR A 279 18.64 31.31 -9.80
CA THR A 279 18.26 32.59 -10.41
C THR A 279 19.40 33.57 -10.18
N ALA A 280 19.75 34.36 -11.18
CA ALA A 280 20.67 35.48 -11.04
C ALA A 280 19.93 36.80 -11.23
N THR A 281 20.29 37.78 -10.42
CA THR A 281 19.88 39.18 -10.60
C THR A 281 21.13 40.01 -10.85
N VAL A 282 21.21 40.65 -12.01
CA VAL A 282 22.33 41.49 -12.41
C VAL A 282 21.88 42.95 -12.40
N THR A 283 22.61 43.81 -11.69
CA THR A 283 22.42 45.26 -11.66
C THR A 283 23.46 45.92 -12.56
N LEU A 284 22.99 46.60 -13.61
CA LEU A 284 23.81 47.32 -14.57
C LEU A 284 24.31 48.65 -14.00
N PRO A 285 25.37 49.26 -14.57
CA PRO A 285 25.83 50.60 -14.19
C PRO A 285 24.76 51.69 -14.31
N SER A 286 23.78 51.48 -15.20
CA SER A 286 22.61 52.36 -15.35
C SER A 286 21.64 52.30 -14.16
N GLY A 287 21.79 51.32 -13.26
CA GLY A 287 20.85 51.04 -12.18
C GLY A 287 19.73 50.06 -12.55
N GLU A 288 19.60 49.71 -13.84
CA GLU A 288 18.63 48.70 -14.30
C GLU A 288 19.00 47.30 -13.76
N THR A 289 18.00 46.55 -13.32
CA THR A 289 18.16 45.17 -12.87
C THR A 289 17.57 44.18 -13.86
N VAL A 290 18.34 43.14 -14.18
CA VAL A 290 17.93 42.04 -15.04
C VAL A 290 17.92 40.76 -14.22
N THR A 291 16.77 40.10 -14.14
CA THR A 291 16.61 38.85 -13.39
C THR A 291 16.28 37.72 -14.33
N GLY A 292 16.90 36.56 -14.14
CA GLY A 292 16.61 35.38 -14.95
C GLY A 292 17.29 34.13 -14.43
N LYS A 293 17.09 33.03 -15.16
CA LYS A 293 17.74 31.74 -14.85
C LYS A 293 19.23 31.87 -15.08
N LEU A 294 20.05 31.51 -14.10
CA LEU A 294 21.51 31.51 -14.23
C LEU A 294 21.90 30.54 -15.34
N ALA A 295 22.58 31.06 -16.37
CA ALA A 295 23.01 30.30 -17.53
C ALA A 295 24.51 29.99 -17.48
N TYR A 296 25.33 30.92 -16.98
CA TYR A 296 26.76 30.74 -16.83
C TYR A 296 27.33 31.63 -15.73
N ARG A 297 28.37 31.15 -15.03
CA ARG A 297 29.11 31.93 -14.05
C ARG A 297 30.53 31.40 -13.91
N ASP A 298 31.50 32.30 -14.00
CA ASP A 298 32.87 32.10 -13.55
C ASP A 298 33.39 33.38 -12.87
N GLU A 299 34.70 33.48 -12.68
CA GLU A 299 35.36 34.62 -12.05
C GLU A 299 35.42 35.88 -12.93
N PHE A 300 35.08 35.77 -14.23
CA PHE A 300 35.14 36.87 -15.20
C PHE A 300 33.78 37.26 -15.74
N THR A 301 32.83 36.34 -15.81
CA THR A 301 31.56 36.47 -16.54
C THR A 301 30.38 35.94 -15.74
N ILE A 302 29.28 36.68 -15.79
CA ILE A 302 27.97 36.25 -15.32
C ILE A 302 26.99 36.29 -16.49
N ALA A 303 26.18 35.25 -16.65
CA ALA A 303 25.14 35.20 -17.66
C ALA A 303 23.86 34.56 -17.15
N LEU A 304 22.73 35.05 -17.69
CA LEU A 304 21.40 34.55 -17.40
C LEU A 304 20.55 34.49 -18.66
N THR A 305 19.49 33.68 -18.60
CA THR A 305 18.38 33.70 -19.54
C THR A 305 17.21 34.44 -18.89
N ASP A 306 16.82 35.57 -19.46
CA ASP A 306 15.70 36.37 -18.94
C ASP A 306 14.32 35.72 -19.23
N PRO A 307 13.21 36.26 -18.70
CA PRO A 307 11.87 35.70 -18.93
C PRO A 307 11.43 35.69 -20.40
N SER A 308 12.02 36.54 -21.25
CA SER A 308 11.79 36.53 -22.70
C SER A 308 12.60 35.47 -23.45
N GLY A 309 13.43 34.71 -22.74
CA GLY A 309 14.26 33.64 -23.30
C GLY A 309 15.61 34.13 -23.86
N TRP A 310 15.94 35.41 -23.70
CA TRP A 310 17.19 35.96 -24.21
C TRP A 310 18.35 35.66 -23.26
N TYR A 311 19.43 35.13 -23.84
CA TYR A 311 20.70 34.98 -23.15
C TYR A 311 21.42 36.32 -23.09
N ARG A 312 21.76 36.76 -21.88
CA ARG A 312 22.50 38.00 -21.64
C ARG A 312 23.70 37.70 -20.75
N SER A 313 24.84 38.28 -21.08
CA SER A 313 26.09 38.08 -20.35
C SER A 313 26.83 39.38 -20.13
N TRP A 314 27.56 39.47 -19.02
CA TRP A 314 28.31 40.65 -18.63
C TRP A 314 29.64 40.26 -17.97
N PRO A 315 30.71 41.05 -18.16
CA PRO A 315 31.90 40.95 -17.33
C PRO A 315 31.57 41.29 -15.88
N VAL A 316 31.95 40.45 -14.92
CA VAL A 316 31.64 40.66 -13.49
C VAL A 316 32.23 41.95 -12.94
N THR A 317 33.29 42.47 -13.56
CA THR A 317 33.91 43.75 -13.20
C THR A 317 33.07 44.98 -13.55
N ARG A 318 32.04 44.83 -14.40
CA ARG A 318 31.19 45.93 -14.87
C ARG A 318 29.78 45.93 -14.28
N VAL A 319 29.40 44.90 -13.53
CA VAL A 319 28.06 44.73 -12.99
C VAL A 319 28.11 44.27 -11.54
N LYS A 320 27.06 44.58 -10.78
CA LYS A 320 26.81 43.90 -9.50
C LYS A 320 25.85 42.76 -9.77
N PHE A 321 25.97 41.65 -9.03
CA PHE A 321 25.02 40.55 -9.19
C PHE A 321 24.81 39.80 -7.89
N THR A 322 23.63 39.18 -7.78
CA THR A 322 23.30 38.20 -6.75
C THR A 322 22.88 36.91 -7.42
N VAL A 323 23.24 35.77 -6.83
CA VAL A 323 22.81 34.44 -7.28
C VAL A 323 22.02 33.82 -6.14
N MET A 324 20.80 33.40 -6.43
CA MET A 324 19.96 32.65 -5.52
C MET A 324 19.96 31.19 -5.99
N ASN A 325 20.67 30.33 -5.26
CA ASN A 325 20.60 28.89 -5.44
C ASN A 325 19.62 28.31 -4.41
N PRO A 326 18.44 27.79 -4.81
CA PRO A 326 17.46 27.25 -3.88
C PRO A 326 17.97 26.08 -3.02
N LEU A 327 19.05 25.43 -3.43
CA LEU A 327 19.66 24.34 -2.66
C LEU A 327 20.40 24.84 -1.41
N ASP A 328 20.95 26.06 -1.43
CA ASP A 328 21.73 26.59 -0.31
C ASP A 328 20.86 26.69 0.96
N ALA A 329 19.59 27.10 0.80
CA ALA A 329 18.63 27.16 1.89
C ALA A 329 18.34 25.78 2.50
N HIS A 330 18.27 24.72 1.68
CA HIS A 330 18.12 23.35 2.17
C HIS A 330 19.37 22.88 2.94
N ILE A 331 20.57 23.22 2.47
CA ILE A 331 21.83 22.89 3.15
C ILE A 331 21.92 23.59 4.50
N GLU A 332 21.60 24.88 4.56
CA GLU A 332 21.58 25.63 5.83
C GLU A 332 20.54 25.09 6.81
N GLN A 333 19.41 24.58 6.28
CA GLN A 333 18.33 24.04 7.10
C GLN A 333 18.74 22.75 7.82
N LEU A 334 19.64 21.95 7.23
CA LEU A 334 20.16 20.72 7.86
C LEU A 334 20.81 20.96 9.22
N ALA A 335 21.46 22.11 9.41
CA ALA A 335 22.07 22.46 10.70
C ALA A 335 21.05 22.98 11.74
N LYS A 336 19.81 23.29 11.32
CA LYS A 336 18.76 23.89 12.14
C LYS A 336 17.68 22.91 12.56
N TYR A 337 17.53 21.81 11.85
CA TYR A 337 16.55 20.78 12.18
C TYR A 337 16.83 20.18 13.56
N THR A 338 15.80 20.18 14.41
CA THR A 338 15.74 19.24 15.54
C THR A 338 15.13 17.93 15.08
N ASP A 339 15.33 16.86 15.86
CA ASP A 339 14.67 15.57 15.61
C ASP A 339 13.14 15.71 15.56
N GLU A 340 12.58 16.50 16.47
CA GLU A 340 11.15 16.80 16.52
C GLU A 340 10.69 17.55 15.25
N ASP A 341 11.45 18.54 14.77
CA ASP A 341 11.10 19.28 13.56
C ASP A 341 11.08 18.37 12.33
N MET A 342 12.06 17.48 12.19
CA MET A 342 12.11 16.54 11.06
C MET A 342 10.88 15.63 11.05
N HIS A 343 10.52 15.07 12.20
CA HIS A 343 9.35 14.20 12.33
C HIS A 343 8.04 14.96 12.09
N ASN A 344 7.92 16.17 12.65
CA ASN A 344 6.73 17.01 12.49
C ASN A 344 6.53 17.43 11.04
N VAL A 345 7.57 17.91 10.36
CA VAL A 345 7.49 18.30 8.94
C VAL A 345 7.21 17.09 8.05
N LEU A 346 7.83 15.94 8.31
CA LEU A 346 7.51 14.71 7.60
C LEU A 346 6.02 14.34 7.75
N ALA A 347 5.48 14.40 8.97
CA ALA A 347 4.07 14.12 9.23
C ALA A 347 3.16 15.07 8.46
N TYR A 348 3.51 16.37 8.37
CA TYR A 348 2.77 17.33 7.55
C TYR A 348 2.82 16.98 6.06
N LEU A 349 4.01 16.70 5.51
CA LEU A 349 4.16 16.38 4.08
C LEU A 349 3.39 15.11 3.68
N GLN A 350 3.27 14.14 4.59
CA GLN A 350 2.47 12.93 4.37
C GLN A 350 0.95 13.19 4.27
N THR A 351 0.48 14.37 4.70
CA THR A 351 -0.93 14.77 4.50
C THR A 351 -1.22 15.30 3.09
N LEU A 352 -0.19 15.66 2.33
CA LEU A 352 -0.32 16.28 1.01
C LEU A 352 -0.47 15.22 -0.09
N ARG A 353 -1.70 14.71 -0.24
CA ARG A 353 -2.07 13.64 -1.19
C ARG A 353 -2.53 14.12 -2.55
#